data_AF-G5JMI2-F1
#
_entry.id   AF-G5JMI2-F1
#
_cell.length_a   1.000
_cell.length_b   1.000
_cell.length_c   1.000
_cell.angle_alpha   90.00
_cell.angle_beta   90.00
_cell.angle_gamma   90.00
#
_symmetry.space_group_name_H-M   'P 1'
#
loop_
_entity.id
_entity.type
_entity.pdbx_description
1 polymer ?
#
loop_
_entity_poly.entity_id
_entity_poly.type
_entity_poly.pdbx_seq_one_letter_code
_entity_poly.pdbx_strand_id
1 'polypeptide(L)'
;MLESLKVLRNKSIAAAFEIVYLITFKDKSHIPQVTKEIKSLAKWYITSGEEWYCHSDDSLEEFKKKFLTLTSLTEEQVIFSQDHLPFSK
;
A
#
# COMPACT_ATOMS: atom_id res chain seq x y z
N MET A 1 -4.54 12.25 29.72
CA MET A 1 -3.71 13.36 29.20
C MET A 1 -2.70 12.87 28.15
N LEU A 2 -1.90 11.83 28.39
CA LEU A 2 -1.02 11.26 27.34
C LEU A 2 -1.77 10.62 26.17
N GLU A 3 -2.83 9.85 26.44
CA GLU A 3 -3.62 9.18 25.38
C GLU A 3 -4.29 10.18 24.43
N SER A 4 -4.83 11.27 24.97
CA SER A 4 -5.40 12.37 24.18
C SER A 4 -4.38 13.08 23.30
N LEU A 5 -3.11 13.18 23.73
CA LEU A 5 -2.03 13.75 22.95
C LEU A 5 -1.58 12.82 21.80
N LYS A 6 -1.55 11.50 22.04
CA LYS A 6 -1.32 10.50 20.98
C LYS A 6 -2.41 10.53 19.91
N VAL A 7 -3.67 10.59 20.33
CA VAL A 7 -4.82 10.67 19.42
C VAL A 7 -4.80 11.96 18.61
N LEU A 8 -4.50 13.11 19.23
CA LEU A 8 -4.36 14.38 18.51
C LEU A 8 -3.23 14.30 17.48
N ARG A 9 -2.04 13.84 17.87
CA ARG A 9 -0.89 13.69 16.97
C ARG A 9 -1.22 12.78 15.78
N ASN A 10 -1.86 11.64 16.03
CA ASN A 10 -2.25 10.71 14.97
C ASN A 10 -3.29 11.33 14.02
N LYS A 11 -4.24 12.13 14.54
CA LYS A 11 -5.18 12.89 13.70
C LYS A 11 -4.48 13.98 12.87
N SER A 12 -3.51 14.68 13.45
CA SER A 12 -2.74 15.70 12.73
C SER A 12 -1.91 15.10 11.59
N ILE A 13 -1.32 13.92 11.81
CA ILE A 13 -0.61 13.16 10.77
C ILE A 13 -1.59 12.65 9.72
N ALA A 14 -2.74 12.08 10.09
CA ALA A 14 -3.74 11.65 9.13
C ALA A 14 -4.30 12.79 8.25
N ALA A 15 -4.31 14.03 8.75
CA ALA A 15 -4.75 15.21 7.98
C ALA A 15 -3.67 15.77 7.04
N ALA A 16 -2.39 15.39 7.22
CA ALA A 16 -1.26 15.93 6.48
C ALA A 16 -0.53 14.88 5.62
N PHE A 17 -0.91 13.60 5.75
CA PHE A 17 -0.26 12.50 5.05
C PHE A 17 -1.28 11.52 4.47
N GLU A 18 -1.04 11.04 3.25
CA GLU A 18 -1.75 9.93 2.63
C GLU A 18 -1.11 8.61 3.06
N ILE A 19 -1.93 7.64 3.49
CA ILE A 19 -1.43 6.28 3.74
C ILE A 19 -1.18 5.62 2.39
N VAL A 20 0.04 5.13 2.20
CA VAL A 20 0.41 4.39 1.00
C VAL A 20 0.93 3.00 1.35
N TYR A 21 0.76 2.09 0.40
CA TYR A 21 1.29 0.73 0.47
C TYR A 21 2.46 0.61 -0.47
N LEU A 22 3.57 0.09 0.06
CA LEU A 22 4.74 -0.34 -0.68
C LEU A 22 4.70 -1.86 -0.79
N ILE A 23 4.80 -2.33 -2.03
CA ILE A 23 4.77 -3.74 -2.41
C ILE A 23 6.11 -4.03 -3.06
N THR A 24 6.94 -4.82 -2.40
CA THR A 24 8.27 -5.18 -2.90
C THR A 24 8.29 -6.65 -3.30
N PHE A 25 8.60 -6.92 -4.56
CA PHE A 25 8.73 -8.28 -5.09
C PHE A 25 10.15 -8.79 -4.81
N LYS A 26 10.27 -10.00 -4.25
CA LYS A 26 11.60 -10.56 -3.93
C LYS A 26 12.40 -11.02 -5.15
N ASP A 27 11.73 -11.20 -6.28
CA ASP A 27 12.31 -11.59 -7.56
C ASP A 27 11.52 -10.96 -8.71
N LYS A 28 12.20 -10.57 -9.79
CA LYS A 28 11.57 -9.94 -10.97
C LYS A 28 10.54 -10.83 -11.66
N SER A 29 10.70 -12.14 -11.58
CA SER A 29 9.76 -13.13 -12.13
C SER A 29 8.42 -13.15 -11.40
N HIS A 30 8.36 -12.62 -10.17
CA HIS A 30 7.11 -12.49 -9.40
C HIS A 30 6.34 -11.21 -9.71
N ILE A 31 6.89 -10.28 -10.49
CA ILE A 31 6.20 -9.04 -10.83
C ILE A 31 5.02 -9.40 -11.74
N PRO A 32 3.77 -9.19 -11.29
CA PRO A 32 2.60 -9.57 -12.07
C PRO A 32 2.38 -8.60 -13.23
N GLN A 33 1.75 -9.08 -14.30
CA GLN A 33 1.25 -8.19 -15.33
C GLN A 33 0.16 -7.28 -14.74
N VAL A 34 0.23 -5.98 -15.04
CA VAL A 34 -0.70 -4.99 -14.50
C VAL A 34 -2.05 -5.07 -15.24
N THR A 35 -2.96 -5.93 -14.77
CA THR A 35 -4.31 -6.08 -15.32
C THR A 35 -5.26 -4.98 -14.82
N LYS A 36 -6.44 -4.85 -15.45
CA LYS A 36 -7.46 -3.85 -15.05
C LYS A 36 -7.97 -4.10 -13.62
N GLU A 37 -8.09 -5.36 -13.24
CA GLU A 37 -8.53 -5.81 -11.93
C GLU A 37 -7.52 -5.40 -10.85
N ILE A 38 -6.22 -5.61 -11.09
CA ILE A 38 -5.16 -5.20 -10.16
C ILE A 38 -5.14 -3.68 -10.02
N LYS A 39 -5.26 -2.94 -11.13
CA LYS A 39 -5.34 -1.46 -11.08
C LYS A 39 -6.53 -0.98 -10.26
N SER A 40 -7.65 -1.70 -10.27
CA SER A 40 -8.86 -1.31 -9.55
C SER A 40 -8.75 -1.43 -8.03
N LEU A 41 -7.72 -2.13 -7.51
CA LEU A 41 -7.45 -2.22 -6.07
C LEU A 41 -6.92 -0.91 -5.47
N ALA A 42 -6.43 0.01 -6.30
CA ALA A 42 -5.84 1.25 -5.86
C ALA A 42 -6.47 2.45 -6.57
N LYS A 43 -6.59 3.58 -5.87
CA LYS A 43 -6.96 4.86 -6.48
C LYS A 43 -5.89 5.35 -7.44
N TRP A 44 -4.64 5.18 -7.04
CA TRP A 44 -3.47 5.46 -7.85
C TRP A 44 -2.36 4.46 -7.50
N TYR A 45 -1.47 4.20 -8.46
CA TYR A 45 -0.31 3.36 -8.25
C TYR A 45 0.86 3.83 -9.13
N ILE A 46 2.08 3.53 -8.69
CA ILE A 46 3.33 3.75 -9.40
C ILE A 46 4.09 2.45 -9.36
N THR A 47 4.66 2.04 -10.51
CA THR A 47 5.52 0.86 -10.59
C THR A 47 6.94 1.30 -10.93
N SER A 48 7.92 0.84 -10.17
CA SER A 48 9.34 1.15 -10.38
C SER A 48 10.18 -0.10 -10.11
N GLY A 49 10.48 -0.85 -11.17
CA GLY A 49 11.23 -2.10 -11.05
C GLY A 49 10.49 -3.12 -10.18
N GLU A 50 11.12 -3.52 -9.07
CA GLU A 50 10.62 -4.51 -8.10
C GLU A 50 9.74 -3.89 -7.01
N GLU A 51 9.47 -2.59 -7.08
CA GLU A 51 8.70 -1.87 -6.08
C GLU A 51 7.47 -1.24 -6.71
N TRP A 52 6.32 -1.48 -6.09
CA TRP A 52 5.09 -0.78 -6.41
C TRP A 52 4.63 0.04 -5.22
N TYR A 53 4.16 1.24 -5.49
CA TYR A 53 3.60 2.16 -4.52
C TYR A 53 2.16 2.45 -4.89
N CYS A 54 1.23 2.38 -3.95
CA CYS A 54 -0.16 2.68 -4.23
C CYS A 54 -0.93 3.20 -3.02
N HIS A 55 -2.02 3.92 -3.28
CA HIS A 55 -3.02 4.27 -2.28
C HIS A 55 -4.33 3.52 -2.56
N SER A 56 -4.92 2.92 -1.52
CA SER A 56 -6.21 2.23 -1.56
C SER A 56 -7.11 2.72 -0.42
N ASP A 57 -8.43 2.62 -0.63
CA ASP A 57 -9.42 2.81 0.44
C ASP A 57 -9.53 1.57 1.34
N ASP A 58 -9.11 0.41 0.85
CA ASP A 58 -9.06 -0.82 1.65
C ASP A 58 -7.98 -0.71 2.72
N SER A 59 -8.19 -1.38 3.86
CA SER A 59 -7.10 -1.56 4.83
C SER A 59 -5.95 -2.40 4.23
N LEU A 60 -4.74 -2.29 4.80
CA LEU A 60 -3.58 -3.03 4.28
C LEU A 60 -3.83 -4.54 4.24
N GLU A 61 -4.52 -5.09 5.24
CA GLU A 61 -4.83 -6.52 5.30
C GLU A 61 -5.80 -6.95 4.20
N GLU A 62 -6.85 -6.16 3.94
CA GLU A 62 -7.82 -6.42 2.87
C GLU A 62 -7.19 -6.27 1.50
N PHE A 63 -6.40 -5.21 1.31
CA PHE A 63 -5.63 -4.97 0.09
C PHE A 63 -4.70 -6.15 -0.20
N LYS A 64 -3.92 -6.60 0.79
CA LYS A 64 -3.02 -7.76 0.68
C LYS A 64 -3.78 -9.00 0.21
N LYS A 65 -4.90 -9.34 0.85
CA LYS A 65 -5.72 -10.51 0.48
C LYS A 65 -6.20 -10.44 -0.97
N LYS A 66 -6.76 -9.30 -1.38
CA LYS A 66 -7.26 -9.09 -2.74
C LYS A 66 -6.12 -9.14 -3.77
N PHE A 67 -5.00 -8.49 -3.48
CA PHE A 67 -3.83 -8.44 -4.36
C PHE A 67 -3.24 -9.84 -4.59
N LEU A 68 -3.01 -10.60 -3.53
CA LEU A 68 -2.49 -11.98 -3.62
C LEU A 68 -3.47 -12.88 -4.39
N THR A 69 -4.77 -12.73 -4.16
CA THR A 69 -5.81 -13.48 -4.89
C THR A 69 -5.78 -13.19 -6.39
N LEU A 70 -5.67 -11.93 -6.80
CA LEU A 70 -5.66 -11.56 -8.22
C LEU A 70 -4.35 -11.93 -8.93
N THR A 71 -3.23 -11.87 -8.23
CA THR A 71 -1.89 -12.11 -8.80
C THR A 71 -1.45 -13.57 -8.69
N SER A 72 -2.16 -14.38 -7.91
CA SER A 72 -1.76 -15.75 -7.54
C SER A 72 -0.37 -15.84 -6.90
N LEU A 73 0.11 -14.74 -6.30
CA LEU A 73 1.35 -14.70 -5.54
C LEU A 73 1.14 -15.19 -4.11
N THR A 74 2.23 -15.58 -3.46
CA THR A 74 2.25 -15.95 -2.04
C THR A 74 2.97 -14.91 -1.19
N GLU A 75 2.77 -14.97 0.13
CA GLU A 75 3.44 -14.05 1.07
C GLU A 75 4.96 -14.21 1.11
N GLU A 76 5.48 -15.36 0.65
CA GLU A 76 6.90 -15.58 0.51
C GLU A 76 7.50 -14.84 -0.69
N GLN A 77 6.69 -14.46 -1.68
CA GLN A 77 7.15 -13.86 -2.94
C GLN A 77 7.12 -12.32 -2.93
N VAL A 78 6.28 -11.73 -2.06
CA VAL A 78 6.03 -10.30 -2.01
C VAL A 78 5.95 -9.80 -0.56
N ILE A 79 6.55 -8.64 -0.30
CA ILE A 79 6.55 -7.96 0.99
C ILE A 79 5.61 -6.76 0.88
N PHE A 80 4.72 -6.61 1.86
CA PHE A 80 3.84 -5.46 1.97
C PHE A 80 4.24 -4.63 3.18
N SER A 81 4.39 -3.33 2.98
CA SER A 81 4.60 -2.35 4.05
C SER A 81 3.70 -1.14 3.86
N GLN A 82 3.45 -0.43 4.96
CA GLN A 82 2.71 0.82 4.95
C GLN A 82 3.68 1.98 5.20
N ASP A 83 3.51 3.05 4.43
CA ASP A 83 4.21 4.31 4.62
C ASP A 83 3.21 5.49 4.57
N HIS A 84 3.69 6.70 4.87
CA HIS A 84 2.91 7.93 4.90
C HIS A 84 3.54 8.97 3.97
N LEU A 85 2.91 9.24 2.84
CA LEU A 85 3.35 10.32 1.96
C LEU A 85 2.82 11.66 2.45
N PRO A 86 3.68 12.68 2.68
CA PRO A 86 3.18 14.01 3.00
C PRO A 86 2.35 14.53 1.85
N PHE A 87 1.16 15.04 2.13
CA PHE A 87 0.44 15.87 1.17
C PHE A 87 1.31 17.11 0.93
N SER A 88 1.90 17.21 -0.26
CA SER A 88 2.47 18.50 -0.68
C SER A 88 1.30 19.48 -0.80
N LYS A 89 1.19 20.38 0.17
CA LYS A 89 0.37 21.58 0.01
C LYS A 89 1.00 22.53 -0.99
#